data_AF-A0A8T7H2B7-F1
#
_entry.id   AF-A0A8T7H2B7-F1
#
_cell.length_a   1.000
_cell.length_b   1.000
_cell.length_c   1.000
_cell.angle_alpha   90.00
_cell.angle_beta   90.00
_cell.angle_gamma   90.00
#
_symmetry.space_group_name_H-M   'P 1'
#
loop_
_entity.id
_entity.type
_entity.pdbx_description
1 polymer ?
#
loop_
_entity_poly.entity_id
_entity_poly.type
_entity_poly.pdbx_seq_one_letter_code
_entity_poly.pdbx_strand_id
1 'polypeptide(L)'
;EIGLELVAQNFTSPMMVTSPDDGTGRLFVVDQIGVVKIVDANGTTLPEPFLDLRGNLANLSPTYDERGLLSIAFHPDYRTNGKVYAFYSAPLRSEAPEGWNCTNHISEFQVDPENPNAVNISSEKILMYIDKPYQNHNGGQLAFSPADGYLYVSLGDGGRANDVGNGHTPGIGNAQDLTKIYGKILRIDVDSTATGGVTVQQNMTGTANQTQNMSVNRTETPPEPTWTTFAGSLYGIPTDNPFAETLPEILGTYAYTSVPPEIYAYGFRNPAYMAFDSGGNNTLFVADAGQNLFEEVDIVLGGGNYGWNIREGTHCFDPNATTAPGASCNITGYQGEPLIGPIFEGGHDLGLVVVGGNVYRGTAVPELEGRYIFGYWSDSRTVGNGTLLAATPPTGWAEGALPETAVSLTPDENAMWDVQTVNITGGTNETLGTFLRGFGEDANQDLYVLTNDVGGPDNSTSTGKLWKIVPPTAVTPAPTTVTPTVTGEQTGYAA
;
A
#
# COMPACT_ATOMS: atom_id res chain seq x y z
N GLU A 1 13.35 20.74 0.63
CA GLU A 1 12.44 21.42 -0.32
C GLU A 1 12.58 20.73 -1.67
N ILE A 2 11.50 20.55 -2.41
CA ILE A 2 11.47 19.90 -3.74
C ILE A 2 10.65 20.73 -4.73
N GLY A 3 10.84 20.50 -6.02
CA GLY A 3 9.89 20.89 -7.07
C GLY A 3 8.98 19.72 -7.48
N LEU A 4 7.82 20.04 -8.03
CA LEU A 4 6.93 19.10 -8.71
C LEU A 4 6.74 19.53 -10.16
N GLU A 5 7.16 18.69 -11.10
CA GLU A 5 6.99 18.90 -12.53
C GLU A 5 5.78 18.12 -13.04
N LEU A 6 4.83 18.79 -13.71
CA LEU A 6 3.65 18.13 -14.26
C LEU A 6 4.05 17.27 -15.46
N VAL A 7 3.79 15.96 -15.38
CA VAL A 7 4.10 15.00 -16.45
C VAL A 7 2.86 14.72 -17.28
N ALA A 8 1.74 14.41 -16.62
CA ALA A 8 0.48 14.10 -17.27
C ALA A 8 -0.71 14.47 -16.37
N GLN A 9 -1.89 14.64 -16.96
CA GLN A 9 -3.11 14.99 -16.24
C GLN A 9 -4.35 14.46 -16.96
N ASN A 10 -5.52 14.75 -16.39
CA ASN A 10 -6.84 14.28 -16.84
C ASN A 10 -7.09 12.79 -16.54
N PHE A 11 -6.56 12.30 -15.44
CA PHE A 11 -7.00 11.03 -14.83
C PHE A 11 -8.24 11.26 -13.97
N THR A 12 -9.07 10.25 -13.76
CA THR A 12 -10.25 10.37 -12.90
C THR A 12 -9.89 10.28 -11.42
N SER A 13 -9.19 9.22 -11.02
CA SER A 13 -8.73 8.99 -9.64
C SER A 13 -7.50 8.08 -9.65
N PRO A 14 -6.32 8.61 -10.04
CA PRO A 14 -5.11 7.82 -10.17
C PRO A 14 -4.63 7.36 -8.78
N MET A 15 -4.23 6.10 -8.65
CA MET A 15 -3.84 5.47 -7.38
C MET A 15 -2.38 5.04 -7.33
N MET A 16 -1.85 4.58 -8.46
CA MET A 16 -0.50 4.04 -8.57
C MET A 16 0.06 4.36 -9.94
N VAL A 17 1.38 4.55 -10.01
CA VAL A 17 2.12 4.57 -11.27
C VAL A 17 3.25 3.56 -11.19
N THR A 18 3.52 2.87 -12.29
CA THR A 18 4.63 1.91 -12.38
C THR A 18 5.16 1.85 -13.81
N SER A 19 6.36 1.29 -13.98
CA SER A 19 7.01 1.11 -15.27
C SER A 19 7.65 -0.28 -15.35
N PRO A 20 7.44 -1.05 -16.42
CA PRO A 20 8.21 -2.26 -16.66
C PRO A 20 9.63 -1.91 -17.11
N ASP A 21 10.61 -2.74 -16.76
CA ASP A 21 11.97 -2.67 -17.33
C ASP A 21 12.03 -3.27 -18.75
N ASP A 22 11.25 -2.69 -19.67
CA ASP A 22 11.19 -3.07 -21.08
C ASP A 22 11.95 -2.11 -22.01
N GLY A 23 12.57 -1.07 -21.43
CA GLY A 23 13.34 -0.05 -22.14
C GLY A 23 12.51 0.99 -22.91
N THR A 24 11.18 0.98 -22.75
CA THR A 24 10.30 1.92 -23.47
C THR A 24 10.14 3.27 -22.76
N GLY A 25 10.42 3.33 -21.46
CA GLY A 25 10.20 4.52 -20.63
C GLY A 25 8.71 4.89 -20.47
N ARG A 26 7.79 3.96 -20.75
CA ARG A 26 6.36 4.15 -20.55
C ARG A 26 6.02 4.05 -19.07
N LEU A 27 5.14 4.93 -18.61
CA LEU A 27 4.52 4.88 -17.30
C LEU A 27 3.09 4.36 -17.43
N PHE A 28 2.69 3.52 -16.49
CA PHE A 28 1.37 2.91 -16.44
C PHE A 28 0.67 3.43 -15.20
N VAL A 29 -0.29 4.34 -15.39
CA VAL A 29 -1.07 4.97 -14.33
C VAL A 29 -2.33 4.14 -14.10
N VAL A 30 -2.43 3.54 -12.93
CA VAL A 30 -3.62 2.84 -12.45
C VAL A 30 -4.66 3.86 -12.02
N ASP A 31 -5.79 3.89 -12.70
CA ASP A 31 -6.93 4.74 -12.35
C ASP A 31 -8.01 3.89 -11.69
N GLN A 32 -8.44 4.31 -10.49
CA GLN A 32 -9.32 3.54 -9.61
C GLN A 32 -10.61 3.08 -10.29
N ILE A 33 -11.09 3.85 -11.28
CA ILE A 33 -12.29 3.54 -12.07
C ILE A 33 -12.17 2.28 -12.93
N GLY A 34 -11.04 1.59 -12.94
CA GLY A 34 -10.87 0.30 -13.62
C GLY A 34 -10.08 0.36 -14.90
N VAL A 35 -9.23 1.38 -15.09
CA VAL A 35 -8.40 1.48 -16.30
C VAL A 35 -6.94 1.73 -15.95
N VAL A 36 -6.03 1.18 -16.77
CA VAL A 36 -4.61 1.55 -16.75
C VAL A 36 -4.33 2.43 -17.96
N LYS A 37 -3.88 3.65 -17.73
CA LYS A 37 -3.49 4.60 -18.77
C LYS A 37 -1.98 4.54 -19.01
N ILE A 38 -1.57 4.62 -20.27
CA ILE A 38 -0.15 4.71 -20.64
C ILE A 38 0.19 6.19 -20.81
N VAL A 39 1.26 6.62 -20.15
CA VAL A 39 1.96 7.88 -20.42
C VAL A 39 3.27 7.52 -21.10
N ASP A 40 3.50 8.01 -22.31
CA ASP A 40 4.73 7.75 -23.04
C ASP A 40 5.93 8.51 -22.44
N ALA A 41 7.13 8.21 -22.93
CA ALA A 41 8.37 8.83 -22.45
C ALA A 41 8.43 10.36 -22.64
N ASN A 42 7.51 10.94 -23.43
CA ASN A 42 7.40 12.39 -23.63
C ASN A 42 6.31 13.03 -22.74
N GLY A 43 5.69 12.27 -21.83
CA GLY A 43 4.59 12.75 -20.99
C GLY A 43 3.22 12.76 -21.68
N THR A 44 3.07 12.13 -22.85
CA THR A 44 1.78 12.09 -23.55
C THR A 44 0.96 10.88 -23.13
N THR A 45 -0.24 11.11 -22.60
CA THR A 45 -1.20 10.04 -22.30
C THR A 45 -1.79 9.46 -23.60
N LEU A 46 -1.66 8.15 -23.80
CA LEU A 46 -2.25 7.46 -24.94
C LEU A 46 -3.79 7.41 -24.84
N PRO A 47 -4.52 7.47 -25.97
CA PRO A 47 -5.98 7.52 -25.97
C PRO A 47 -6.61 6.22 -25.45
N GLU A 48 -6.10 5.07 -25.91
CA GLU A 48 -6.58 3.75 -25.49
C GLU A 48 -5.88 3.30 -24.21
N PRO A 49 -6.62 2.71 -23.26
CA PRO A 49 -6.02 2.17 -22.05
C PRO A 49 -5.22 0.89 -22.35
N PHE A 50 -4.22 0.63 -21.51
CA PHE A 50 -3.50 -0.64 -21.50
C PHE A 50 -4.37 -1.80 -21.02
N LEU A 51 -5.16 -1.56 -19.97
CA LEU A 51 -6.08 -2.50 -19.35
C LEU A 51 -7.40 -1.77 -19.07
N ASP A 52 -8.52 -2.42 -19.35
CA ASP A 52 -9.87 -1.90 -19.09
C ASP A 52 -10.74 -2.97 -18.42
N LEU A 53 -10.98 -2.78 -17.13
CA LEU A 53 -11.77 -3.64 -16.26
C LEU A 53 -13.07 -2.96 -15.81
N ARG A 54 -13.47 -1.83 -16.42
CA ARG A 54 -14.69 -1.10 -16.02
C ARG A 54 -15.94 -1.98 -15.98
N GLY A 55 -16.05 -2.94 -16.91
CA GLY A 55 -17.15 -3.90 -16.97
C GLY A 55 -17.09 -5.02 -15.92
N ASN A 56 -15.96 -5.15 -15.23
CA ASN A 56 -15.66 -6.23 -14.28
C ASN A 56 -15.64 -5.74 -12.83
N LEU A 57 -15.70 -4.43 -12.59
CA LEU A 57 -15.64 -3.84 -11.24
C LEU A 57 -16.98 -3.90 -10.51
N ALA A 58 -16.91 -3.97 -9.19
CA ALA A 58 -18.02 -3.60 -8.32
C ALA A 58 -18.40 -2.12 -8.55
N ASN A 59 -19.69 -1.79 -8.34
CA ASN A 59 -20.15 -0.41 -8.47
C ASN A 59 -19.47 0.51 -7.45
N LEU A 60 -18.75 1.52 -7.94
CA LEU A 60 -18.00 2.47 -7.12
C LEU A 60 -18.85 3.67 -6.69
N SER A 61 -18.62 4.14 -5.48
CA SER A 61 -19.15 5.39 -4.96
C SER A 61 -18.25 6.57 -5.37
N PRO A 62 -18.78 7.61 -6.05
CA PRO A 62 -17.96 8.69 -6.60
C PRO A 62 -17.34 9.60 -5.54
N THR A 63 -17.95 9.71 -4.35
CA THR A 63 -17.46 10.61 -3.29
C THR A 63 -16.29 10.02 -2.51
N TYR A 64 -16.31 8.71 -2.31
CA TYR A 64 -15.30 7.94 -1.60
C TYR A 64 -15.60 6.46 -1.78
N ASP A 65 -14.58 5.70 -2.17
CA ASP A 65 -14.60 4.24 -2.22
C ASP A 65 -13.16 3.74 -2.08
N GLU A 66 -12.97 2.58 -1.45
CA GLU A 66 -11.68 1.89 -1.39
C GLU A 66 -11.63 0.70 -2.37
N ARG A 67 -12.74 0.40 -3.04
CA ARG A 67 -12.81 -0.58 -4.12
C ARG A 67 -12.38 0.05 -5.43
N GLY A 68 -12.09 -0.79 -6.41
CA GLY A 68 -11.74 -0.38 -7.76
C GLY A 68 -10.66 -1.26 -8.33
N LEU A 69 -9.95 -0.76 -9.34
CA LEU A 69 -8.64 -1.27 -9.71
C LEU A 69 -7.61 -0.56 -8.83
N LEU A 70 -6.91 -1.31 -7.98
CA LEU A 70 -6.04 -0.72 -6.95
C LEU A 70 -4.57 -0.78 -7.33
N SER A 71 -4.14 -1.87 -7.98
CA SER A 71 -2.74 -2.08 -8.32
C SER A 71 -2.57 -2.94 -9.55
N ILE A 72 -1.45 -2.74 -10.24
CA ILE A 72 -0.89 -3.71 -11.18
C ILE A 72 0.57 -3.97 -10.84
N ALA A 73 1.07 -5.13 -11.21
CA ALA A 73 2.50 -5.45 -11.16
C ALA A 73 2.92 -6.14 -12.47
N PHE A 74 3.99 -5.65 -13.08
CA PHE A 74 4.62 -6.34 -14.20
C PHE A 74 5.47 -7.49 -13.67
N HIS A 75 5.42 -8.65 -14.33
CA HIS A 75 6.34 -9.73 -14.00
C HIS A 75 7.81 -9.27 -14.14
N PRO A 76 8.77 -9.75 -13.31
CA PRO A 76 10.19 -9.41 -13.49
C PRO A 76 10.70 -9.71 -14.91
N ASP A 77 10.28 -10.84 -15.48
CA ASP A 77 10.55 -11.22 -16.87
C ASP A 77 9.55 -10.65 -17.92
N TYR A 78 8.81 -9.57 -17.62
CA TYR A 78 7.75 -9.02 -18.49
C TYR A 78 8.20 -8.82 -19.93
N ARG A 79 9.44 -8.38 -20.15
CA ARG A 79 10.01 -8.18 -21.49
C ARG A 79 9.98 -9.44 -22.36
N THR A 80 10.03 -10.63 -21.73
CA THR A 80 10.05 -11.91 -22.43
C THR A 80 8.72 -12.65 -22.34
N ASN A 81 8.03 -12.57 -21.20
CA ASN A 81 6.82 -13.34 -20.96
C ASN A 81 5.53 -12.53 -21.11
N GLY A 82 5.59 -11.20 -21.11
CA GLY A 82 4.46 -10.29 -21.30
C GLY A 82 3.37 -10.37 -20.22
N LYS A 83 3.67 -10.93 -19.04
CA LYS A 83 2.70 -11.13 -17.95
C LYS A 83 2.52 -9.90 -17.08
N VAL A 84 1.27 -9.56 -16.79
CA VAL A 84 0.88 -8.47 -15.89
C VAL A 84 -0.12 -8.99 -14.88
N TYR A 85 0.00 -8.58 -13.63
CA TYR A 85 -0.90 -8.94 -12.56
C TYR A 85 -1.72 -7.74 -12.13
N ALA A 86 -2.97 -7.93 -11.74
CA ALA A 86 -3.84 -6.86 -11.27
C ALA A 86 -4.59 -7.27 -10.00
N PHE A 87 -4.78 -6.30 -9.10
CA PHE A 87 -5.67 -6.42 -7.95
C PHE A 87 -6.88 -5.51 -8.14
N TYR A 88 -8.07 -6.07 -8.14
CA TYR A 88 -9.30 -5.30 -8.30
C TYR A 88 -10.50 -5.88 -7.56
N SER A 89 -11.45 -5.02 -7.20
CA SER A 89 -12.70 -5.40 -6.54
C SER A 89 -13.80 -5.69 -7.57
N ALA A 90 -14.15 -6.95 -7.75
CA ALA A 90 -15.24 -7.41 -8.61
C ALA A 90 -16.58 -7.48 -7.85
N PRO A 91 -17.74 -7.54 -8.54
CA PRO A 91 -19.00 -7.88 -7.91
C PRO A 91 -18.90 -9.18 -7.11
N LEU A 92 -19.64 -9.27 -6.01
CA LEU A 92 -19.66 -10.47 -5.18
C LEU A 92 -20.03 -11.70 -6.03
N ARG A 93 -19.17 -12.72 -6.01
CA ARG A 93 -19.44 -13.99 -6.71
C ARG A 93 -20.55 -14.79 -6.01
N SER A 94 -21.18 -15.69 -6.76
CA SER A 94 -22.31 -16.50 -6.30
C SER A 94 -22.00 -17.43 -5.12
N GLU A 95 -20.75 -17.86 -5.00
CA GLU A 95 -20.25 -18.80 -3.99
C GLU A 95 -19.91 -18.12 -2.67
N ALA A 96 -19.81 -16.78 -2.67
CA ALA A 96 -19.49 -16.02 -1.49
C ALA A 96 -20.66 -16.06 -0.48
N PRO A 97 -20.39 -15.89 0.83
CA PRO A 97 -21.48 -15.89 1.80
C PRO A 97 -22.44 -14.72 1.58
N GLU A 98 -23.72 -14.96 1.88
CA GLU A 98 -24.78 -13.96 1.75
C GLU A 98 -24.47 -12.71 2.60
N GLY A 99 -24.74 -11.53 2.04
CA GLY A 99 -24.55 -10.25 2.72
C GLY A 99 -23.12 -9.71 2.70
N TRP A 100 -22.19 -10.37 1.99
CA TRP A 100 -20.86 -9.84 1.70
C TRP A 100 -20.92 -8.77 0.62
N ASN A 101 -19.85 -7.97 0.48
CA ASN A 101 -19.86 -6.77 -0.34
C ASN A 101 -19.39 -7.00 -1.78
N CYS A 102 -18.18 -7.54 -1.92
CA CYS A 102 -17.49 -7.71 -3.19
C CYS A 102 -16.54 -8.90 -3.12
N THR A 103 -15.93 -9.26 -4.24
CA THR A 103 -14.84 -10.24 -4.30
C THR A 103 -13.62 -9.57 -4.91
N ASN A 104 -12.55 -9.44 -4.14
CA ASN A 104 -11.27 -8.99 -4.67
C ASN A 104 -10.63 -10.12 -5.48
N HIS A 105 -10.12 -9.78 -6.65
CA HIS A 105 -9.41 -10.69 -7.56
C HIS A 105 -7.93 -10.31 -7.58
N ILE A 106 -7.08 -11.32 -7.49
CA ILE A 106 -5.68 -11.25 -7.91
C ILE A 106 -5.63 -11.98 -9.25
N SER A 107 -5.38 -11.28 -10.35
CA SER A 107 -5.45 -11.86 -11.71
C SER A 107 -4.14 -11.71 -12.47
N GLU A 108 -3.74 -12.76 -13.20
CA GLU A 108 -2.72 -12.72 -14.26
C GLU A 108 -3.39 -12.39 -15.60
N PHE A 109 -2.75 -11.53 -16.38
CA PHE A 109 -3.10 -11.20 -17.75
C PHE A 109 -1.86 -11.27 -18.66
N GLN A 110 -2.10 -11.43 -19.96
CA GLN A 110 -1.10 -11.46 -21.01
C GLN A 110 -1.20 -10.20 -21.88
N VAL A 111 -0.09 -9.52 -22.13
CA VAL A 111 0.00 -8.47 -23.16
C VAL A 111 -0.40 -9.01 -24.53
N ASP A 112 -1.09 -8.22 -25.34
CA ASP A 112 -1.42 -8.59 -26.71
C ASP A 112 -0.13 -8.70 -27.54
N PRO A 113 0.15 -9.88 -28.16
CA PRO A 113 1.35 -10.07 -28.97
C PRO A 113 1.41 -9.18 -30.21
N GLU A 114 0.28 -8.65 -30.67
CA GLU A 114 0.18 -7.73 -31.82
C GLU A 114 0.14 -6.26 -31.40
N ASN A 115 -0.13 -5.98 -30.11
CA ASN A 115 -0.21 -4.62 -29.57
C ASN A 115 0.42 -4.52 -28.17
N PRO A 116 1.70 -4.11 -28.04
CA PRO A 116 2.37 -4.01 -26.74
C PRO A 116 1.82 -2.89 -25.83
N ASN A 117 0.88 -2.08 -26.32
CA ASN A 117 0.16 -1.06 -25.55
C ASN A 117 -1.22 -1.55 -25.06
N ALA A 118 -1.54 -2.85 -25.17
CA ALA A 118 -2.79 -3.40 -24.67
C ALA A 118 -2.60 -4.80 -24.07
N VAL A 119 -3.41 -5.12 -23.06
CA VAL A 119 -3.61 -6.48 -22.55
C VAL A 119 -4.69 -7.19 -23.34
N ASN A 120 -4.49 -8.47 -23.64
CA ASN A 120 -5.59 -9.33 -24.08
C ASN A 120 -6.49 -9.65 -22.88
N ILE A 121 -7.62 -8.96 -22.74
CA ILE A 121 -8.52 -9.13 -21.59
C ILE A 121 -9.05 -10.57 -21.44
N SER A 122 -9.18 -11.32 -22.54
CA SER A 122 -9.65 -12.71 -22.51
C SER A 122 -8.60 -13.70 -22.00
N SER A 123 -7.36 -13.25 -21.79
CA SER A 123 -6.29 -14.07 -21.21
C SER A 123 -6.35 -14.20 -19.69
N GLU A 124 -7.32 -13.53 -19.04
CA GLU A 124 -7.41 -13.49 -17.58
C GLU A 124 -7.34 -14.87 -16.95
N LYS A 125 -6.42 -15.02 -16.00
CA LYS A 125 -6.39 -16.14 -15.05
C LYS A 125 -6.43 -15.56 -13.65
N ILE A 126 -7.55 -15.73 -12.96
CA ILE A 126 -7.68 -15.32 -11.57
C ILE A 126 -6.84 -16.28 -10.74
N LEU A 127 -5.88 -15.80 -9.96
CA LEU A 127 -5.05 -16.61 -9.07
C LEU A 127 -5.76 -16.89 -7.74
N MET A 128 -6.49 -15.89 -7.24
CA MET A 128 -7.19 -15.97 -5.95
C MET A 128 -8.48 -15.14 -6.00
N TYR A 129 -9.55 -15.73 -5.48
CA TYR A 129 -10.77 -15.02 -5.11
C TYR A 129 -10.75 -14.75 -3.62
N ILE A 130 -10.96 -13.50 -3.22
CA ILE A 130 -11.01 -13.07 -1.83
C ILE A 130 -12.33 -12.35 -1.63
N ASP A 131 -13.33 -13.03 -1.08
CA ASP A 131 -14.60 -12.38 -0.78
C ASP A 131 -14.36 -11.33 0.31
N LYS A 132 -15.09 -10.22 0.32
CA LYS A 132 -14.93 -9.14 1.30
C LYS A 132 -16.24 -8.85 2.00
N PRO A 133 -16.28 -8.86 3.35
CA PRO A 133 -17.52 -8.60 4.06
C PRO A 133 -17.93 -7.12 3.97
N TYR A 134 -16.96 -6.22 3.83
CA TYR A 134 -17.16 -4.77 3.75
C TYR A 134 -16.41 -4.16 2.56
N GLN A 135 -16.88 -3.00 2.08
CA GLN A 135 -16.26 -2.29 0.94
C GLN A 135 -14.89 -1.65 1.24
N ASN A 136 -14.44 -1.67 2.49
CA ASN A 136 -13.22 -1.01 2.93
C ASN A 136 -12.21 -2.01 3.51
N HIS A 137 -11.02 -1.50 3.80
CA HIS A 137 -9.79 -2.18 4.13
C HIS A 137 -9.43 -3.24 3.09
N ASN A 138 -9.36 -2.84 1.82
CA ASN A 138 -9.05 -3.77 0.73
C ASN A 138 -7.56 -4.13 0.68
N GLY A 139 -6.66 -3.31 1.25
CA GLY A 139 -5.25 -3.38 0.92
C GLY A 139 -5.09 -3.22 -0.60
N GLY A 140 -4.49 -4.22 -1.24
CA GLY A 140 -4.59 -4.44 -2.67
C GLY A 140 -3.39 -4.00 -3.48
N GLN A 141 -2.28 -3.66 -2.82
CA GLN A 141 -1.04 -3.38 -3.52
C GLN A 141 -0.34 -4.69 -3.92
N LEU A 142 0.08 -4.76 -5.17
CA LEU A 142 0.91 -5.83 -5.73
C LEU A 142 2.32 -5.32 -5.95
N ALA A 143 3.32 -6.09 -5.54
CA ALA A 143 4.71 -5.80 -5.87
C ALA A 143 5.52 -7.10 -6.01
N PHE A 144 6.34 -7.18 -7.04
CA PHE A 144 7.37 -8.21 -7.10
C PHE A 144 8.56 -7.78 -6.27
N SER A 145 9.05 -8.67 -5.42
CA SER A 145 10.28 -8.42 -4.68
C SER A 145 11.47 -8.49 -5.64
N PRO A 146 12.30 -7.43 -5.70
CA PRO A 146 13.54 -7.46 -6.49
C PRO A 146 14.59 -8.43 -5.90
N ALA A 147 14.41 -8.89 -4.65
CA ALA A 147 15.34 -9.82 -4.00
C ALA A 147 15.09 -11.29 -4.39
N ASP A 148 13.83 -11.72 -4.43
CA ASP A 148 13.46 -13.13 -4.60
C ASP A 148 12.57 -13.40 -5.82
N GLY A 149 12.03 -12.37 -6.47
CA GLY A 149 11.19 -12.50 -7.66
C GLY A 149 9.76 -12.98 -7.38
N TYR A 150 9.34 -13.12 -6.12
CA TYR A 150 7.97 -13.54 -5.78
C TYR A 150 7.00 -12.35 -5.75
N LEU A 151 5.71 -12.66 -5.93
CA LEU A 151 4.64 -11.67 -5.86
C LEU A 151 4.18 -11.50 -4.42
N TYR A 152 4.31 -10.27 -3.91
CA TYR A 152 3.78 -9.85 -2.61
C TYR A 152 2.44 -9.14 -2.80
N VAL A 153 1.51 -9.40 -1.87
CA VAL A 153 0.15 -8.85 -1.91
C VAL A 153 -0.25 -8.33 -0.54
N SER A 154 -0.64 -7.06 -0.46
CA SER A 154 -1.19 -6.50 0.78
C SER A 154 -2.69 -6.73 0.89
N LEU A 155 -3.19 -7.12 2.08
CA LEU A 155 -4.61 -7.37 2.33
C LEU A 155 -5.04 -6.79 3.67
N GLY A 156 -6.08 -5.95 3.67
CA GLY A 156 -6.67 -5.42 4.90
C GLY A 156 -7.49 -6.45 5.67
N ASP A 157 -7.82 -6.10 6.90
CA ASP A 157 -8.42 -6.95 7.95
C ASP A 157 -9.87 -7.41 7.68
N GLY A 158 -10.51 -6.93 6.61
CA GLY A 158 -11.91 -7.24 6.33
C GLY A 158 -12.82 -6.02 6.30
N GLY A 159 -12.39 -4.88 6.85
CA GLY A 159 -13.15 -3.63 6.88
C GLY A 159 -13.97 -3.47 8.15
N ARG A 160 -14.74 -2.37 8.24
CA ARG A 160 -15.48 -1.93 9.44
C ARG A 160 -14.57 -1.58 10.64
N ALA A 161 -15.05 -0.69 11.50
CA ALA A 161 -14.32 -0.30 12.71
C ALA A 161 -14.38 -1.39 13.80
N ASN A 162 -13.38 -1.37 14.69
CA ASN A 162 -13.26 -2.12 15.94
C ASN A 162 -13.12 -3.64 15.79
N ASP A 163 -12.80 -4.15 14.59
CA ASP A 163 -12.77 -5.59 14.28
C ASP A 163 -14.03 -6.34 14.73
N VAL A 164 -15.20 -5.69 14.55
CA VAL A 164 -16.49 -6.31 14.82
C VAL A 164 -17.28 -6.53 13.54
N GLY A 165 -18.22 -7.48 13.60
CA GLY A 165 -19.15 -7.73 12.51
C GLY A 165 -18.84 -8.98 11.70
N ASN A 166 -19.50 -9.09 10.56
CA ASN A 166 -19.43 -10.27 9.73
C ASN A 166 -18.00 -10.47 9.21
N GLY A 167 -17.50 -11.69 9.31
CA GLY A 167 -16.17 -12.05 8.82
C GLY A 167 -15.02 -11.78 9.80
N HIS A 168 -15.23 -11.02 10.88
CA HIS A 168 -14.21 -10.78 11.91
C HIS A 168 -14.14 -11.92 12.92
N THR A 169 -12.93 -12.26 13.39
CA THR A 169 -12.74 -13.22 14.47
C THR A 169 -12.99 -12.57 15.82
N PRO A 170 -14.02 -13.00 16.59
CA PRO A 170 -14.37 -12.34 17.84
C PRO A 170 -13.22 -12.31 18.84
N GLY A 171 -12.95 -11.13 19.39
CA GLY A 171 -11.99 -10.91 20.47
C GLY A 171 -10.54 -10.67 20.02
N ILE A 172 -10.09 -11.34 18.95
CA ILE A 172 -8.70 -11.20 18.46
C ILE A 172 -8.58 -10.43 17.14
N GLY A 173 -9.68 -10.23 16.42
CA GLY A 173 -9.64 -9.61 15.10
C GLY A 173 -9.04 -10.52 14.03
N ASN A 174 -9.22 -10.15 12.77
CA ASN A 174 -8.74 -10.95 11.64
C ASN A 174 -7.22 -10.87 11.45
N ALA A 175 -6.62 -9.73 11.76
CA ALA A 175 -5.20 -9.50 11.58
C ALA A 175 -4.34 -10.41 12.47
N GLN A 176 -4.80 -10.75 13.68
CA GLN A 176 -4.16 -11.71 14.58
C GLN A 176 -4.60 -13.17 14.34
N ASP A 177 -5.72 -13.38 13.66
CA ASP A 177 -6.17 -14.73 13.34
C ASP A 177 -5.38 -15.31 12.16
N LEU A 178 -4.42 -16.18 12.47
CA LEU A 178 -3.61 -16.90 11.49
C LEU A 178 -4.39 -18.00 10.75
N THR A 179 -5.66 -18.25 11.08
CA THR A 179 -6.52 -19.06 10.21
C THR A 179 -7.09 -18.26 9.05
N LYS A 180 -6.79 -16.97 8.91
CA LYS A 180 -7.34 -16.09 7.86
C LYS A 180 -6.24 -15.31 7.15
N ILE A 181 -6.49 -14.96 5.89
CA ILE A 181 -5.58 -14.14 5.06
C ILE A 181 -5.82 -12.63 5.16
N TYR A 182 -6.78 -12.18 5.97
CA TYR A 182 -7.08 -10.75 6.15
C TYR A 182 -6.12 -10.10 7.15
N GLY A 183 -5.73 -8.86 6.89
CA GLY A 183 -4.78 -8.11 7.73
C GLY A 183 -3.37 -8.68 7.64
N LYS A 184 -2.95 -9.03 6.42
CA LYS A 184 -1.73 -9.79 6.09
C LYS A 184 -0.99 -9.18 4.91
N ILE A 185 0.30 -9.47 4.84
CA ILE A 185 1.05 -9.50 3.59
C ILE A 185 1.16 -10.95 3.16
N LEU A 186 0.78 -11.25 1.92
CA LEU A 186 0.95 -12.56 1.30
C LEU A 186 2.17 -12.57 0.37
N ARG A 187 2.80 -13.73 0.19
CA ARG A 187 3.91 -13.97 -0.75
C ARG A 187 3.68 -15.28 -1.49
N ILE A 188 3.58 -15.21 -2.82
CA ILE A 188 3.26 -16.35 -3.69
C ILE A 188 4.24 -16.47 -4.86
N ASP A 189 4.45 -17.69 -5.32
CA ASP A 189 5.28 -18.01 -6.50
C ASP A 189 4.40 -18.17 -7.74
N VAL A 190 4.42 -17.20 -8.63
CA VAL A 190 3.60 -17.20 -9.86
C VAL A 190 4.22 -17.98 -11.02
N ASP A 191 5.47 -18.45 -10.86
CA ASP A 191 6.20 -19.21 -11.87
C ASP A 191 6.10 -20.73 -11.63
N SER A 192 5.98 -21.17 -10.37
CA SER A 192 5.72 -22.57 -10.06
C SER A 192 4.22 -22.87 -9.99
N THR A 193 3.65 -23.44 -11.07
CA THR A 193 2.31 -24.02 -10.99
C THR A 193 2.40 -25.42 -10.40
N ALA A 194 2.17 -25.56 -9.10
CA ALA A 194 2.08 -26.88 -8.49
C ALA A 194 0.77 -27.55 -8.96
N THR A 195 0.87 -28.54 -9.86
CA THR A 195 -0.24 -29.48 -10.10
C THR A 195 -0.29 -30.46 -8.92
N GLY A 196 -0.85 -30.03 -7.77
CA GLY A 196 -0.95 -30.93 -6.63
C GLY A 196 -1.41 -30.30 -5.33
N GLY A 197 -2.59 -30.72 -4.88
CA GLY A 197 -2.79 -31.15 -3.49
C GLY A 197 -2.89 -30.10 -2.39
N VAL A 198 -2.96 -28.80 -2.66
CA VAL A 198 -3.57 -27.90 -1.67
C VAL A 198 -5.05 -28.23 -1.70
N THR A 199 -5.46 -29.13 -0.82
CA THR A 199 -6.87 -29.39 -0.52
C THR A 199 -7.50 -28.02 -0.31
N VAL A 200 -8.59 -27.71 -1.01
CA VAL A 200 -9.42 -26.53 -0.72
C VAL A 200 -9.48 -26.43 0.80
N GLN A 201 -8.88 -25.40 1.38
CA GLN A 201 -8.92 -25.25 2.83
C GLN A 201 -10.37 -24.91 3.17
N GLN A 202 -11.16 -25.94 3.39
CA GLN A 202 -12.47 -25.84 3.99
C GLN A 202 -12.29 -26.26 5.44
N ASN A 203 -12.76 -25.40 6.35
CA ASN A 203 -12.97 -25.70 7.76
C ASN A 203 -11.69 -25.77 8.61
N MET A 204 -11.04 -24.62 8.80
CA MET A 204 -10.09 -24.48 9.92
C MET A 204 -10.84 -24.15 11.21
N THR A 205 -10.84 -25.09 12.15
CA THR A 205 -11.29 -24.85 13.53
C THR A 205 -10.06 -24.76 14.44
N GLY A 206 -9.70 -23.54 14.85
CA GLY A 206 -8.61 -23.34 15.81
C GLY A 206 -9.04 -23.72 17.23
N THR A 207 -8.36 -24.68 17.86
CA THR A 207 -8.47 -24.94 19.30
C THR A 207 -7.24 -24.36 20.01
N ALA A 208 -7.34 -23.12 20.51
CA ALA A 208 -6.25 -22.57 21.31
C ALA A 208 -6.23 -23.24 22.69
N ASN A 209 -5.09 -23.79 23.06
CA ASN A 209 -4.85 -24.40 24.36
C ASN A 209 -4.75 -23.29 25.42
N GLN A 210 -5.74 -23.21 26.31
CA GLN A 210 -5.85 -22.13 27.30
C GLN A 210 -4.76 -22.27 28.37
N THR A 211 -3.65 -21.52 28.26
CA THR A 211 -2.89 -21.13 29.44
C THR A 211 -3.65 -20.05 30.20
N GLN A 212 -3.78 -20.25 31.52
CA GLN A 212 -4.69 -19.58 32.44
C GLN A 212 -4.58 -18.04 32.45
N ASN A 213 -5.31 -17.34 31.59
CA ASN A 213 -5.93 -16.04 31.88
C ASN A 213 -6.80 -15.44 30.76
N MET A 214 -7.10 -16.20 29.68
CA MET A 214 -7.91 -15.70 28.58
C MET A 214 -9.32 -16.30 28.62
N SER A 215 -10.26 -15.61 29.28
CA SER A 215 -11.69 -15.89 29.13
C SER A 215 -12.20 -15.31 27.81
N VAL A 216 -11.79 -15.88 26.68
CA VAL A 216 -12.36 -15.54 25.36
C VAL A 216 -13.54 -16.47 25.11
N ASN A 217 -14.74 -15.93 25.28
CA ASN A 217 -15.99 -16.63 25.03
C ASN A 217 -16.18 -16.79 23.50
N ARG A 218 -15.61 -17.85 22.92
CA ARG A 218 -15.82 -18.23 21.51
C ARG A 218 -17.21 -18.83 21.33
N THR A 219 -18.25 -17.99 21.31
CA THR A 219 -19.64 -18.43 21.11
C THR A 219 -20.15 -18.35 19.68
N GLU A 220 -19.34 -17.91 18.72
CA GLU A 220 -19.72 -17.91 17.30
C GLU A 220 -18.65 -18.63 16.49
N THR A 221 -19.03 -19.71 15.81
CA THR A 221 -18.23 -20.33 14.74
C THR A 221 -17.91 -19.23 13.73
N PRO A 222 -16.63 -18.83 13.56
CA PRO A 222 -16.30 -17.86 12.53
C PRO A 222 -16.78 -18.43 11.17
N PRO A 223 -17.37 -17.60 10.30
CA PRO A 223 -17.79 -18.07 8.98
C PRO A 223 -16.57 -18.69 8.27
N GLU A 224 -16.81 -19.79 7.57
CA GLU A 224 -15.83 -20.56 6.81
C GLU A 224 -14.91 -19.67 5.96
N PRO A 225 -13.69 -20.13 5.63
CA PRO A 225 -12.77 -19.38 4.78
C PRO A 225 -13.48 -18.87 3.53
N THR A 226 -13.34 -17.57 3.32
CA THR A 226 -14.04 -16.78 2.30
C THR A 226 -13.12 -16.38 1.17
N TRP A 227 -11.95 -16.98 1.12
CA TRP A 227 -11.11 -16.96 -0.05
C TRP A 227 -11.04 -18.39 -0.59
N THR A 228 -11.00 -18.48 -1.91
CA THR A 228 -10.74 -19.76 -2.57
C THR A 228 -9.63 -19.55 -3.56
N THR A 229 -8.67 -20.45 -3.49
CA THR A 229 -7.68 -20.68 -4.53
C THR A 229 -8.29 -21.68 -5.52
N PHE A 230 -7.95 -21.59 -6.80
CA PHE A 230 -8.47 -22.53 -7.78
C PHE A 230 -8.07 -23.97 -7.43
N ALA A 231 -8.92 -24.94 -7.76
CA ALA A 231 -8.60 -26.36 -7.63
C ALA A 231 -7.39 -26.68 -8.54
N GLY A 232 -6.22 -26.87 -7.92
CA GLY A 232 -4.93 -26.83 -8.61
C GLY A 232 -4.43 -25.40 -8.67
N SER A 233 -3.58 -25.00 -7.72
CA SER A 233 -3.12 -23.63 -7.57
C SER A 233 -2.42 -23.13 -8.83
N LEU A 234 -2.87 -21.97 -9.34
CA LEU A 234 -2.22 -21.26 -10.46
C LEU A 234 -0.92 -20.56 -10.05
N TYR A 235 -0.49 -20.79 -8.81
CA TYR A 235 0.72 -20.31 -8.18
C TYR A 235 1.21 -21.40 -7.20
N GLY A 236 2.46 -21.31 -6.79
CA GLY A 236 3.11 -22.13 -5.78
C GLY A 236 3.36 -21.33 -4.51
N ILE A 237 3.76 -22.03 -3.46
CA ILE A 237 4.19 -21.41 -2.21
C ILE A 237 5.71 -21.46 -2.16
N PRO A 238 6.39 -20.31 -1.98
CA PRO A 238 7.82 -20.30 -1.69
C PRO A 238 8.14 -21.18 -0.48
N THR A 239 9.13 -22.06 -0.61
CA THR A 239 9.45 -23.04 0.44
C THR A 239 9.97 -22.40 1.73
N ASP A 240 10.44 -21.15 1.64
CA ASP A 240 10.93 -20.31 2.72
C ASP A 240 9.86 -19.35 3.28
N ASN A 241 8.59 -19.45 2.83
CA ASN A 241 7.50 -18.73 3.51
C ASN A 241 7.42 -19.18 4.98
N PRO A 242 7.21 -18.25 5.92
CA PRO A 242 7.27 -18.53 7.36
C PRO A 242 6.23 -19.55 7.85
N PHE A 243 5.16 -19.75 7.07
CA PHE A 243 4.08 -20.68 7.39
C PHE A 243 3.87 -21.76 6.32
N ALA A 244 4.89 -22.06 5.50
CA ALA A 244 4.79 -23.03 4.41
C ALA A 244 4.64 -24.49 4.89
N GLU A 245 5.06 -24.81 6.12
CA GLU A 245 5.03 -26.16 6.66
C GLU A 245 3.65 -26.58 7.18
N THR A 246 3.39 -27.89 7.20
CA THR A 246 2.19 -28.45 7.83
C THR A 246 2.42 -28.46 9.35
N LEU A 247 1.69 -27.62 10.10
CA LEU A 247 1.91 -27.29 11.52
C LEU A 247 3.15 -26.41 11.74
N PRO A 248 3.16 -25.17 11.22
CA PRO A 248 4.31 -24.30 11.43
C PRO A 248 4.52 -24.08 12.93
N GLU A 249 5.74 -24.33 13.39
CA GLU A 249 6.13 -24.08 14.77
C GLU A 249 6.24 -22.58 14.99
N ILE A 250 5.25 -21.97 15.66
CA ILE A 250 5.31 -20.57 16.03
C ILE A 250 5.88 -20.49 17.44
N LEU A 251 7.20 -20.24 17.53
CA LEU A 251 7.95 -20.10 18.78
C LEU A 251 7.75 -21.26 19.77
N GLY A 252 7.70 -22.50 19.26
CA GLY A 252 7.50 -23.70 20.08
C GLY A 252 6.04 -23.99 20.45
N THR A 253 5.08 -23.29 19.86
CA THR A 253 3.64 -23.51 20.05
C THR A 253 2.96 -24.03 18.78
N TYR A 254 1.96 -24.90 18.95
CA TYR A 254 1.12 -25.44 17.86
C TYR A 254 -0.33 -24.95 18.01
N ALA A 255 -0.55 -23.64 18.22
CA ALA A 255 -1.91 -23.13 18.48
C ALA A 255 -2.86 -23.29 17.28
N TYR A 256 -2.32 -23.51 16.08
CA TYR A 256 -3.05 -23.72 14.85
C TYR A 256 -2.67 -25.05 14.22
N THR A 257 -3.66 -25.83 13.79
CA THR A 257 -3.44 -27.10 13.07
C THR A 257 -3.01 -26.89 11.62
N SER A 258 -3.26 -25.69 11.10
CA SER A 258 -2.87 -25.24 9.76
C SER A 258 -2.92 -23.71 9.74
N VAL A 259 -2.00 -23.11 9.00
CA VAL A 259 -1.95 -21.67 8.68
C VAL A 259 -1.92 -21.56 7.16
N PRO A 260 -2.62 -20.60 6.53
CA PRO A 260 -2.51 -20.37 5.09
C PRO A 260 -1.04 -20.11 4.72
N PRO A 261 -0.44 -20.97 3.88
CA PRO A 261 0.99 -20.92 3.61
C PRO A 261 1.40 -19.70 2.77
N GLU A 262 0.44 -18.97 2.21
CA GLU A 262 0.65 -17.69 1.52
C GLU A 262 1.08 -16.58 2.48
N ILE A 263 0.77 -16.66 3.78
CA ILE A 263 1.03 -15.58 4.72
C ILE A 263 2.55 -15.39 4.86
N TYR A 264 3.01 -14.16 4.63
CA TYR A 264 4.38 -13.72 4.87
C TYR A 264 4.51 -12.92 6.18
N ALA A 265 3.54 -12.05 6.45
CA ALA A 265 3.48 -11.22 7.65
C ALA A 265 2.03 -10.91 8.03
N TYR A 266 1.77 -10.53 9.29
CA TYR A 266 0.42 -10.34 9.81
C TYR A 266 0.33 -9.24 10.88
N GLY A 267 -0.89 -8.92 11.30
CA GLY A 267 -1.11 -7.87 12.30
C GLY A 267 -1.27 -6.49 11.67
N PHE A 268 -1.79 -6.41 10.45
CA PHE A 268 -2.10 -5.16 9.76
C PHE A 268 -3.61 -4.87 9.75
N ARG A 269 -3.99 -3.60 9.77
CA ARG A 269 -5.38 -3.15 9.68
C ARG A 269 -5.82 -2.95 8.23
N ASN A 270 -5.22 -1.99 7.55
CA ASN A 270 -5.44 -1.64 6.15
C ASN A 270 -4.11 -1.22 5.49
N PRO A 271 -3.25 -2.20 5.11
CA PRO A 271 -1.98 -1.95 4.44
C PRO A 271 -2.22 -1.59 2.96
N ALA A 272 -2.72 -0.38 2.71
CA ALA A 272 -3.19 0.06 1.38
C ALA A 272 -2.05 0.34 0.40
N TYR A 273 -0.85 0.63 0.88
CA TYR A 273 0.32 0.95 0.07
C TYR A 273 1.51 0.13 0.51
N MET A 274 2.27 -0.36 -0.46
CA MET A 274 3.42 -1.24 -0.25
C MET A 274 4.43 -1.00 -1.38
N ALA A 275 5.71 -0.88 -1.02
CA ALA A 275 6.79 -0.69 -1.97
C ALA A 275 8.06 -1.37 -1.48
N PHE A 276 8.84 -1.92 -2.40
CA PHE A 276 10.21 -2.31 -2.11
C PHE A 276 11.14 -1.12 -2.28
N ASP A 277 12.22 -1.09 -1.51
CA ASP A 277 13.37 -0.21 -1.75
C ASP A 277 14.16 -0.67 -2.98
N SER A 278 13.58 -0.44 -4.16
CA SER A 278 14.13 -0.83 -5.46
C SER A 278 15.40 -0.03 -5.75
N GLY A 279 16.53 -0.71 -5.83
CA GLY A 279 17.85 -0.06 -6.02
C GLY A 279 18.67 0.07 -4.75
N GLY A 280 18.06 -0.23 -3.61
CA GLY A 280 18.73 -0.36 -2.34
C GLY A 280 18.87 -1.80 -1.87
N ASN A 281 18.46 -2.06 -0.64
CA ASN A 281 18.52 -3.39 -0.03
C ASN A 281 17.26 -4.24 -0.23
N ASN A 282 16.31 -3.78 -1.06
CA ASN A 282 15.05 -4.49 -1.34
C ASN A 282 14.17 -4.69 -0.09
N THR A 283 14.25 -3.80 0.89
CA THR A 283 13.37 -3.83 2.07
C THR A 283 11.94 -3.51 1.68
N LEU A 284 10.98 -4.22 2.28
CA LEU A 284 9.56 -3.99 2.06
C LEU A 284 9.03 -2.93 3.05
N PHE A 285 8.50 -1.84 2.52
CA PHE A 285 7.80 -0.80 3.28
C PHE A 285 6.30 -0.94 3.06
N VAL A 286 5.52 -0.80 4.14
CA VAL A 286 4.05 -0.85 4.09
C VAL A 286 3.51 0.33 4.88
N ALA A 287 2.59 1.10 4.29
CA ALA A 287 1.82 2.07 5.04
C ALA A 287 0.49 1.43 5.45
N ASP A 288 0.25 1.38 6.76
CA ASP A 288 -0.92 0.79 7.36
C ASP A 288 -1.81 1.87 7.99
N ALA A 289 -3.05 1.96 7.48
CA ALA A 289 -3.99 2.94 7.97
C ALA A 289 -4.65 2.43 9.26
N GLY A 290 -4.34 3.11 10.37
CA GLY A 290 -4.95 2.87 11.67
C GLY A 290 -6.41 3.32 11.74
N GLN A 291 -7.01 3.27 12.93
CA GLN A 291 -8.42 3.51 13.07
C GLN A 291 -8.77 4.98 13.34
N ASN A 292 -8.25 5.53 14.43
CA ASN A 292 -8.67 6.81 14.98
C ASN A 292 -7.51 7.67 15.48
N LEU A 293 -6.41 7.04 15.92
CA LEU A 293 -5.39 7.73 16.70
C LEU A 293 -4.06 7.82 15.96
N PHE A 294 -3.64 6.73 15.33
CA PHE A 294 -2.31 6.65 14.74
C PHE A 294 -2.38 5.99 13.37
N GLU A 295 -1.78 6.64 12.38
CA GLU A 295 -1.42 6.01 11.12
C GLU A 295 0.04 5.58 11.20
N GLU A 296 0.45 4.55 10.45
CA GLU A 296 1.81 4.03 10.55
C GLU A 296 2.44 3.61 9.22
N VAL A 297 3.78 3.54 9.25
CA VAL A 297 4.59 2.94 8.19
C VAL A 297 5.54 1.93 8.80
N ASP A 298 5.50 0.71 8.29
CA ASP A 298 6.29 -0.42 8.74
C ASP A 298 7.38 -0.81 7.75
N ILE A 299 8.47 -1.35 8.29
CA ILE A 299 9.36 -2.23 7.52
C ILE A 299 8.95 -3.67 7.78
N VAL A 300 8.62 -4.41 6.73
CA VAL A 300 8.02 -5.73 6.82
C VAL A 300 9.04 -6.87 6.73
N LEU A 301 9.19 -7.60 7.83
CA LEU A 301 9.99 -8.82 7.97
C LEU A 301 9.14 -10.09 7.87
N GLY A 302 9.76 -11.18 7.39
CA GLY A 302 9.12 -12.49 7.31
C GLY A 302 8.73 -13.03 8.69
N GLY A 303 7.48 -13.44 8.82
CA GLY A 303 6.87 -13.95 10.06
C GLY A 303 6.53 -12.87 11.09
N GLY A 304 6.67 -11.59 10.76
CA GLY A 304 6.43 -10.47 11.68
C GLY A 304 4.96 -10.25 12.03
N ASN A 305 4.71 -9.83 13.27
CA ASN A 305 3.43 -9.39 13.79
C ASN A 305 3.45 -7.87 14.07
N TYR A 306 2.69 -7.09 13.31
CA TYR A 306 2.63 -5.61 13.39
C TYR A 306 1.55 -5.10 14.35
N GLY A 307 0.92 -6.01 15.09
CA GLY A 307 0.22 -5.67 16.32
C GLY A 307 -1.24 -5.35 16.18
N TRP A 308 -1.80 -5.02 15.01
CA TRP A 308 -3.25 -4.83 14.90
C TRP A 308 -4.00 -6.14 15.21
N ASN A 309 -4.98 -6.20 16.11
CA ASN A 309 -5.60 -5.10 16.88
C ASN A 309 -5.22 -5.05 18.37
N ILE A 310 -4.10 -5.67 18.76
CA ILE A 310 -3.50 -5.52 20.09
C ILE A 310 -2.99 -4.08 20.27
N ARG A 311 -2.42 -3.51 19.20
CA ARG A 311 -1.92 -2.15 19.13
C ARG A 311 -2.47 -1.39 17.91
N GLU A 312 -2.44 -0.07 18.00
CA GLU A 312 -2.58 0.90 16.92
C GLU A 312 -1.36 1.81 17.02
N GLY A 313 -0.43 1.73 16.05
CA GLY A 313 0.92 2.26 16.27
C GLY A 313 1.66 1.46 17.35
N THR A 314 2.45 2.15 18.16
CA THR A 314 3.11 1.58 19.34
C THR A 314 2.20 1.50 20.57
N HIS A 315 0.94 1.91 20.45
CA HIS A 315 0.03 2.10 21.56
C HIS A 315 -0.99 0.97 21.68
N CYS A 316 -1.36 0.61 22.91
CA CYS A 316 -2.42 -0.37 23.13
C CYS A 316 -3.75 0.11 22.53
N PHE A 317 -4.45 -0.79 21.83
CA PHE A 317 -5.77 -0.51 21.28
C PHE A 317 -6.87 -1.08 22.17
N ASP A 318 -7.98 -0.35 22.33
CA ASP A 318 -9.20 -0.84 22.97
C ASP A 318 -10.40 -0.64 22.03
N PRO A 319 -11.00 -1.71 21.47
CA PRO A 319 -12.13 -1.61 20.56
C PRO A 319 -13.40 -1.00 21.20
N ASN A 320 -13.46 -0.90 22.54
CA ASN A 320 -14.56 -0.29 23.27
C ASN A 320 -14.30 1.17 23.69
N ALA A 321 -13.07 1.65 23.54
CA ALA A 321 -12.64 2.98 23.97
C ALA A 321 -11.61 3.59 22.99
N THR A 322 -12.04 3.83 21.76
CA THR A 322 -11.16 4.06 20.61
C THR A 322 -10.71 5.52 20.42
N THR A 323 -10.97 6.39 21.39
CA THR A 323 -10.59 7.82 21.34
C THR A 323 -9.37 8.15 22.19
N ALA A 324 -8.77 7.15 22.84
CA ALA A 324 -7.51 7.26 23.58
C ALA A 324 -6.82 5.89 23.57
N PRO A 325 -5.48 5.84 23.74
CA PRO A 325 -4.78 4.59 23.92
C PRO A 325 -5.37 3.77 25.08
N GLY A 326 -5.48 2.45 24.88
CA GLY A 326 -5.86 1.51 25.91
C GLY A 326 -4.87 1.55 27.08
N ALA A 327 -5.36 1.35 28.31
CA ALA A 327 -4.53 1.41 29.51
C ALA A 327 -3.49 0.27 29.58
N SER A 328 -3.81 -0.88 29.00
CA SER A 328 -2.94 -2.06 28.95
C SER A 328 -3.38 -3.02 27.85
N CYS A 329 -2.44 -3.69 27.23
CA CYS A 329 -2.63 -4.75 26.23
C CYS A 329 -1.50 -5.79 26.39
N ASN A 330 -1.54 -6.86 25.60
CA ASN A 330 -0.43 -7.80 25.55
C ASN A 330 0.83 -7.09 25.02
N ILE A 331 1.99 -7.40 25.61
CA ILE A 331 3.29 -6.87 25.17
C ILE A 331 3.95 -7.73 24.10
N THR A 332 3.38 -8.90 23.84
CA THR A 332 3.70 -9.85 22.76
C THR A 332 2.42 -10.16 21.99
N GLY A 333 2.54 -10.77 20.82
CA GLY A 333 1.40 -11.37 20.15
C GLY A 333 0.88 -12.61 20.88
N TYR A 334 -0.20 -13.20 20.36
CA TYR A 334 -0.90 -14.31 21.01
C TYR A 334 -0.09 -15.62 21.05
N GLN A 335 0.97 -15.73 20.25
CA GLN A 335 1.88 -16.86 20.21
C GLN A 335 3.15 -16.62 21.04
N GLY A 336 3.25 -15.47 21.73
CA GLY A 336 4.42 -15.05 22.50
C GLY A 336 5.50 -14.33 21.70
N GLU A 337 5.21 -14.06 20.43
CA GLU A 337 6.08 -13.37 19.48
C GLU A 337 6.19 -11.87 19.74
N PRO A 338 7.32 -11.23 19.39
CA PRO A 338 7.44 -9.78 19.45
C PRO A 338 6.37 -9.09 18.61
N LEU A 339 5.82 -8.00 19.14
CA LEU A 339 5.05 -7.03 18.36
C LEU A 339 6.05 -6.04 17.76
N ILE A 340 6.19 -6.07 16.44
CA ILE A 340 7.03 -5.15 15.67
C ILE A 340 6.35 -3.79 15.66
N GLY A 341 7.15 -2.74 15.74
CA GLY A 341 6.67 -1.36 15.74
C GLY A 341 7.00 -0.69 14.42
N PRO A 342 6.32 0.40 14.10
CA PRO A 342 6.54 1.06 12.83
C PRO A 342 7.84 1.89 12.86
N ILE A 343 8.33 2.23 11.67
CA ILE A 343 9.38 3.25 11.51
C ILE A 343 8.80 4.67 11.61
N PHE A 344 7.48 4.82 11.47
CA PHE A 344 6.76 6.07 11.65
C PHE A 344 5.38 5.78 12.23
N GLU A 345 5.00 6.52 13.27
CA GLU A 345 3.61 6.67 13.68
C GLU A 345 3.26 8.16 13.71
N GLY A 346 2.06 8.52 13.27
CA GLY A 346 1.61 9.90 13.22
C GLY A 346 0.11 10.05 13.43
N GLY A 347 -0.27 11.13 14.11
CA GLY A 347 -1.67 11.45 14.39
C GLY A 347 -2.39 12.10 13.22
N HIS A 348 -3.68 12.39 13.43
CA HIS A 348 -4.54 13.01 12.41
C HIS A 348 -4.35 14.53 12.26
N ASP A 349 -3.37 15.12 12.96
CA ASP A 349 -2.91 16.49 12.74
C ASP A 349 -2.13 16.64 11.43
N LEU A 350 -1.54 15.55 10.91
CA LEU A 350 -0.87 15.51 9.60
C LEU A 350 -1.83 15.24 8.43
N GLY A 351 -2.97 14.60 8.73
CA GLY A 351 -4.05 14.28 7.80
C GLY A 351 -4.87 13.06 8.26
N LEU A 352 -5.91 12.69 7.50
CA LEU A 352 -6.88 11.66 7.91
C LEU A 352 -6.42 10.21 7.70
N VAL A 353 -5.59 9.95 6.68
CA VAL A 353 -5.16 8.60 6.29
C VAL A 353 -3.76 8.69 5.70
N VAL A 354 -2.85 7.83 6.12
CA VAL A 354 -1.51 7.73 5.52
C VAL A 354 -1.59 7.21 4.09
N VAL A 355 -0.83 7.82 3.20
CA VAL A 355 -0.58 7.36 1.84
C VAL A 355 0.88 6.95 1.79
N GLY A 356 1.13 5.65 1.63
CA GLY A 356 2.49 5.12 1.53
C GLY A 356 3.16 5.59 0.25
N GLY A 357 4.48 5.44 0.17
CA GLY A 357 5.27 5.86 -0.98
C GLY A 357 6.50 4.98 -1.17
N ASN A 358 7.64 5.58 -1.50
CA ASN A 358 8.84 4.86 -1.92
C ASN A 358 10.09 5.44 -1.25
N VAL A 359 11.12 4.61 -1.10
CA VAL A 359 12.47 5.11 -0.81
C VAL A 359 12.98 5.83 -2.05
N TYR A 360 13.48 7.05 -1.88
CA TYR A 360 14.00 7.82 -3.00
C TYR A 360 15.39 7.33 -3.38
N ARG A 361 15.50 6.79 -4.60
CA ARG A 361 16.75 6.33 -5.24
C ARG A 361 17.09 7.08 -6.54
N GLY A 362 16.29 8.09 -6.87
CA GLY A 362 16.52 8.94 -8.02
C GLY A 362 17.77 9.81 -7.85
N THR A 363 18.33 10.28 -8.96
CA THR A 363 19.55 11.11 -8.93
C THR A 363 19.26 12.62 -8.98
N ALA A 364 18.01 12.99 -9.22
CA ALA A 364 17.64 14.38 -9.46
C ALA A 364 17.73 15.24 -8.19
N VAL A 365 17.34 14.71 -7.03
CA VAL A 365 17.31 15.43 -5.74
C VAL A 365 18.16 14.68 -4.69
N PRO A 366 19.50 14.87 -4.70
CA PRO A 366 20.42 14.10 -3.84
C PRO A 366 20.11 14.19 -2.33
N GLU A 367 19.46 15.26 -1.87
CA GLU A 367 19.07 15.44 -0.47
C GLU A 367 17.97 14.48 0.02
N LEU A 368 17.32 13.77 -0.91
CA LEU A 368 16.32 12.75 -0.58
C LEU A 368 16.87 11.32 -0.59
N GLU A 369 18.10 11.10 -1.05
CA GLU A 369 18.68 9.76 -1.20
C GLU A 369 18.52 8.91 0.07
N GLY A 370 17.93 7.72 -0.10
CA GLY A 370 17.71 6.75 0.98
C GLY A 370 16.61 7.12 1.99
N ARG A 371 15.90 8.24 1.79
CA ARG A 371 14.74 8.63 2.61
C ARG A 371 13.47 8.01 2.04
N TYR A 372 12.58 7.57 2.93
CA TYR A 372 11.24 7.11 2.53
C TYR A 372 10.32 8.32 2.38
N ILE A 373 9.83 8.56 1.17
CA ILE A 373 8.95 9.68 0.82
C ILE A 373 7.52 9.16 0.77
N PHE A 374 6.64 9.77 1.55
CA PHE A 374 5.25 9.35 1.73
C PHE A 374 4.39 10.55 2.11
N GLY A 375 3.16 10.33 2.57
CA GLY A 375 2.35 11.46 3.01
C GLY A 375 1.01 11.08 3.61
N TYR A 376 0.12 12.07 3.67
CA TYR A 376 -1.26 11.89 4.09
C TYR A 376 -2.21 12.33 2.98
N TRP A 377 -3.32 11.61 2.84
CA TRP A 377 -4.33 11.80 1.80
C TRP A 377 -4.85 13.25 1.77
N SER A 378 -5.34 13.72 2.92
CA SER A 378 -5.79 15.09 3.17
C SER A 378 -6.19 15.23 4.65
N ASP A 379 -6.23 16.46 5.18
CA ASP A 379 -6.84 16.80 6.48
C ASP A 379 -8.38 16.83 6.46
N SER A 380 -8.98 16.69 5.28
CA SER A 380 -10.42 16.81 5.06
C SER A 380 -10.90 15.80 4.02
N ARG A 381 -12.13 15.31 4.18
CA ARG A 381 -12.78 14.42 3.19
C ARG A 381 -13.26 15.15 1.94
N THR A 382 -13.31 16.48 1.96
CA THR A 382 -13.94 17.29 0.89
C THR A 382 -13.03 18.37 0.32
N VAL A 383 -11.96 18.71 1.02
CA VAL A 383 -10.94 19.66 0.57
C VAL A 383 -9.64 18.90 0.44
N GLY A 384 -8.96 19.02 -0.69
CA GLY A 384 -7.66 18.42 -0.89
C GLY A 384 -6.58 19.26 -0.23
N ASN A 385 -5.95 18.73 0.81
CA ASN A 385 -4.81 19.33 1.52
C ASN A 385 -3.83 18.20 1.89
N GLY A 386 -3.45 17.38 0.92
CA GLY A 386 -2.48 16.31 1.15
C GLY A 386 -1.15 16.86 1.64
N THR A 387 -0.46 16.09 2.46
CA THR A 387 0.85 16.46 3.05
C THR A 387 1.91 15.50 2.52
N LEU A 388 3.11 15.99 2.20
CA LEU A 388 4.27 15.16 1.87
C LEU A 388 5.23 15.13 3.05
N LEU A 389 5.76 13.94 3.34
CA LEU A 389 6.66 13.66 4.45
C LEU A 389 7.88 12.89 3.93
N ALA A 390 9.00 13.01 4.64
CA ALA A 390 10.21 12.25 4.37
C ALA A 390 10.78 11.70 5.68
N ALA A 391 10.78 10.38 5.80
CA ALA A 391 11.37 9.65 6.91
C ALA A 391 12.85 9.35 6.63
N THR A 392 13.70 9.63 7.61
CA THR A 392 15.15 9.47 7.53
C THR A 392 15.59 8.36 8.49
N PRO A 393 16.30 7.32 8.00
CA PRO A 393 16.76 6.26 8.87
C PRO A 393 17.73 6.78 9.95
N PRO A 394 17.79 6.14 11.13
CA PRO A 394 18.73 6.50 12.19
C PRO A 394 20.18 6.52 11.73
N THR A 395 21.01 7.37 12.35
CA THR A 395 22.45 7.41 12.03
C THR A 395 23.10 6.06 12.28
N GLY A 396 23.83 5.54 11.29
CA GLY A 396 24.47 4.23 11.38
C GLY A 396 23.56 3.05 11.03
N TRP A 397 22.29 3.31 10.67
CA TRP A 397 21.45 2.32 10.02
C TRP A 397 22.07 1.97 8.66
N ALA A 398 22.68 0.80 8.57
CA ALA A 398 23.22 0.29 7.32
C ALA A 398 22.09 -0.26 6.46
N GLU A 399 22.23 -0.18 5.15
CA GLU A 399 21.41 -0.98 4.24
C GLU A 399 21.54 -2.47 4.61
N GLY A 400 20.40 -3.09 4.88
CA GLY A 400 20.33 -4.49 5.33
C GLY A 400 20.60 -4.66 6.82
N ALA A 401 20.46 -3.60 7.63
CA ALA A 401 20.57 -3.67 9.08
C ALA A 401 19.48 -4.51 9.74
N LEU A 402 18.32 -4.68 9.09
CA LEU A 402 17.24 -5.51 9.61
C LEU A 402 17.42 -6.97 9.20
N PRO A 403 17.12 -7.93 10.10
CA PRO A 403 17.14 -9.33 9.74
C PRO A 403 16.02 -9.67 8.75
N GLU A 404 16.20 -10.72 7.95
CA GLU A 404 15.14 -11.17 7.01
C GLU A 404 13.87 -11.66 7.73
N THR A 405 14.01 -12.15 8.97
CA THR A 405 12.91 -12.73 9.75
C THR A 405 12.74 -12.05 11.10
N ALA A 406 11.49 -11.98 11.56
CA ALA A 406 11.12 -11.34 12.82
C ALA A 406 11.72 -12.02 14.07
N VAL A 407 12.06 -13.31 13.98
CA VAL A 407 12.60 -14.08 15.13
C VAL A 407 13.94 -13.53 15.61
N SER A 408 14.71 -12.89 14.71
CA SER A 408 16.02 -12.34 15.04
C SER A 408 15.98 -10.84 15.33
N LEU A 409 14.81 -10.20 15.24
CA LEU A 409 14.68 -8.76 15.43
C LEU A 409 14.87 -8.39 16.91
N THR A 410 15.77 -7.44 17.15
CA THR A 410 15.96 -6.84 18.48
C THR A 410 15.16 -5.54 18.63
N PRO A 411 14.79 -5.14 19.85
CA PRO A 411 14.10 -3.86 20.07
C PRO A 411 14.87 -2.63 19.56
N ASP A 412 16.21 -2.66 19.60
CA ASP A 412 17.05 -1.53 19.16
C ASP A 412 17.07 -1.38 17.62
N GLU A 413 16.88 -2.48 16.89
CA GLU A 413 16.76 -2.48 15.42
C GLU A 413 15.39 -1.97 14.95
N ASN A 414 14.38 -2.12 15.79
CA ASN A 414 13.00 -1.70 15.57
C ASN A 414 12.78 -0.23 15.98
N ALA A 415 13.54 0.68 15.38
CA ALA A 415 13.60 2.09 15.76
C ALA A 415 12.76 3.01 14.85
N MET A 416 12.14 4.03 15.46
CA MET A 416 11.48 5.13 14.77
C MET A 416 12.48 5.97 13.96
N TRP A 417 12.08 6.35 12.76
CA TRP A 417 12.84 7.20 11.85
C TRP A 417 12.53 8.68 12.12
N ASP A 418 13.46 9.56 11.77
CA ASP A 418 13.23 11.01 11.88
C ASP A 418 12.37 11.48 10.70
N VAL A 419 11.19 12.01 10.99
CA VAL A 419 10.21 12.42 9.96
C VAL A 419 10.07 13.93 9.91
N GLN A 420 10.08 14.45 8.68
CA GLN A 420 9.97 15.88 8.41
C GLN A 420 8.99 16.13 7.27
N THR A 421 8.24 17.23 7.36
CA THR A 421 7.42 17.73 6.25
C THR A 421 8.29 18.14 5.07
N VAL A 422 7.87 17.76 3.87
CA VAL A 422 8.55 18.10 2.61
C VAL A 422 7.92 19.35 2.02
N ASN A 423 8.68 20.45 2.07
CA ASN A 423 8.26 21.71 1.45
C ASN A 423 8.35 21.66 -0.08
N ILE A 424 7.35 22.24 -0.75
CA ILE A 424 7.26 22.30 -2.22
C ILE A 424 7.54 23.74 -2.69
N THR A 425 8.46 23.89 -3.64
CA THR A 425 8.84 25.20 -4.18
C THR A 425 7.64 25.93 -4.79
N GLY A 426 7.46 27.18 -4.39
CA GLY A 426 6.34 28.02 -4.82
C GLY A 426 5.02 27.71 -4.09
N GLY A 427 4.99 26.70 -3.22
CA GLY A 427 3.89 26.46 -2.29
C GLY A 427 3.83 27.57 -1.24
N THR A 428 2.63 28.09 -0.99
CA THR A 428 2.40 29.07 0.09
C THR A 428 2.12 28.41 1.44
N ASN A 429 1.83 27.10 1.43
CA ASN A 429 1.45 26.29 2.59
C ASN A 429 2.31 25.02 2.63
N GLU A 430 2.33 24.35 3.78
CA GLU A 430 2.96 23.03 3.98
C GLU A 430 2.20 21.88 3.30
N THR A 431 1.05 22.17 2.67
CA THR A 431 0.16 21.20 2.02
C THR A 431 0.12 21.35 0.50
N LEU A 432 -0.29 20.29 -0.20
CA LEU A 432 -0.40 20.20 -1.66
C LEU A 432 -1.56 21.02 -2.25
N GLY A 433 -2.57 21.36 -1.46
CA GLY A 433 -3.83 21.97 -1.95
C GLY A 433 -4.66 21.07 -2.88
N THR A 434 -4.36 19.78 -2.90
CA THR A 434 -5.04 18.71 -3.64
C THR A 434 -4.96 17.42 -2.82
N PHE A 435 -5.74 16.38 -3.13
CA PHE A 435 -5.64 15.10 -2.43
C PHE A 435 -4.39 14.36 -2.91
N LEU A 436 -3.56 13.89 -1.98
CA LEU A 436 -2.47 12.97 -2.30
C LEU A 436 -3.06 11.57 -2.52
N ARG A 437 -2.72 10.90 -3.61
CA ARG A 437 -3.35 9.62 -3.98
C ARG A 437 -2.41 8.42 -3.99
N GLY A 438 -1.12 8.65 -4.19
CA GLY A 438 -0.14 7.58 -4.27
C GLY A 438 1.15 8.04 -4.90
N PHE A 439 2.05 7.09 -5.05
CA PHE A 439 3.40 7.28 -5.56
C PHE A 439 3.73 6.16 -6.54
N GLY A 440 4.91 6.27 -7.13
CA GLY A 440 5.54 5.20 -7.89
C GLY A 440 6.80 5.68 -8.57
N GLU A 441 7.58 4.74 -9.08
CA GLU A 441 8.86 5.02 -9.70
C GLU A 441 8.89 4.54 -11.16
N ASP A 442 9.77 5.14 -11.95
CA ASP A 442 10.11 4.63 -13.27
C ASP A 442 11.33 3.68 -13.22
N ALA A 443 11.70 3.12 -14.36
CA ALA A 443 12.86 2.23 -14.47
C ALA A 443 14.22 2.92 -14.17
N ASN A 444 14.25 4.26 -14.08
CA ASN A 444 15.43 5.03 -13.69
C ASN A 444 15.39 5.45 -12.21
N GLN A 445 14.42 4.92 -11.44
CA GLN A 445 14.19 5.24 -10.02
C GLN A 445 13.80 6.70 -9.78
N ASP A 446 13.34 7.42 -10.82
CA ASP A 446 12.74 8.72 -10.62
C ASP A 446 11.38 8.56 -9.93
N LEU A 447 11.14 9.36 -8.88
CA LEU A 447 9.95 9.25 -8.05
C LEU A 447 8.83 10.18 -8.54
N TYR A 448 7.61 9.64 -8.57
CA TYR A 448 6.41 10.33 -9.01
C TYR A 448 5.36 10.40 -7.89
N VAL A 449 4.56 11.46 -7.93
CA VAL A 449 3.45 11.72 -7.01
C VAL A 449 2.16 11.81 -7.81
N LEU A 450 1.12 11.12 -7.35
CA LEU A 450 -0.22 11.19 -7.90
C LEU A 450 -1.11 12.05 -7.01
N THR A 451 -1.83 12.98 -7.62
CA THR A 451 -2.77 13.84 -6.91
C THR A 451 -4.13 13.87 -7.60
N ASN A 452 -5.17 14.26 -6.87
CA ASN A 452 -6.50 14.47 -7.44
C ASN A 452 -7.22 15.64 -6.75
N ASP A 453 -7.94 16.47 -7.50
CA ASP A 453 -8.64 17.61 -6.90
C ASP A 453 -9.95 17.17 -6.21
N VAL A 454 -10.43 15.95 -6.49
CA VAL A 454 -11.58 15.31 -5.83
C VAL A 454 -11.15 14.07 -5.04
N GLY A 455 -11.86 13.80 -3.93
CA GLY A 455 -11.48 12.75 -2.98
C GLY A 455 -11.86 11.32 -3.38
N GLY A 456 -12.75 11.11 -4.34
CA GLY A 456 -13.24 9.78 -4.73
C GLY A 456 -13.15 9.51 -6.23
N PRO A 457 -13.47 8.28 -6.66
CA PRO A 457 -13.47 7.87 -8.07
C PRO A 457 -14.68 8.42 -8.84
N ASP A 458 -14.81 9.74 -8.92
CA ASP A 458 -15.91 10.41 -9.62
C ASP A 458 -15.68 10.46 -11.14
N ASN A 459 -16.29 9.53 -11.86
CA ASN A 459 -16.22 9.43 -13.32
C ASN A 459 -16.78 10.63 -14.09
N SER A 460 -17.45 11.58 -13.43
CA SER A 460 -17.86 12.85 -14.03
C SER A 460 -16.72 13.87 -14.08
N THR A 461 -15.57 13.56 -13.47
CA THR A 461 -14.39 14.41 -13.37
C THR A 461 -13.15 13.74 -13.95
N SER A 462 -12.14 14.56 -14.26
CA SER A 462 -10.83 14.12 -14.70
C SER A 462 -9.78 15.13 -14.22
N THR A 463 -9.63 15.25 -12.89
CA THR A 463 -8.75 16.24 -12.26
C THR A 463 -7.45 15.66 -11.73
N GLY A 464 -7.26 14.34 -11.90
CA GLY A 464 -6.07 13.62 -11.47
C GLY A 464 -4.84 14.00 -12.29
N LYS A 465 -3.69 14.07 -11.60
CA LYS A 465 -2.41 14.54 -12.13
C LYS A 465 -1.28 13.62 -11.70
N LEU A 466 -0.29 13.49 -12.56
CA LEU A 466 0.98 12.80 -12.34
C LEU A 466 2.11 13.83 -12.34
N TRP A 467 2.86 13.88 -11.25
CA TRP A 467 3.96 14.81 -11.03
C TRP A 467 5.26 14.05 -10.85
N LYS A 468 6.35 14.55 -11.41
CA LYS A 468 7.71 14.07 -11.13
C LYS A 468 8.33 14.92 -10.03
N ILE A 469 8.99 14.30 -9.05
CA ILE A 469 9.80 15.01 -8.06
C ILE A 469 11.10 15.48 -8.72
N VAL A 470 11.36 16.77 -8.63
CA VAL A 470 12.53 17.43 -9.25
C VAL A 470 13.20 18.38 -8.26
N PRO A 471 14.42 18.88 -8.54
CA PRO A 471 15.04 19.91 -7.72
C PRO A 471 14.16 21.13 -7.53
N PRO A 472 14.26 21.83 -6.38
CA PRO A 472 13.60 23.11 -6.20
C PRO A 472 14.08 24.10 -7.28
N THR A 473 13.16 24.69 -8.02
CA THR A 473 13.49 25.69 -9.05
C THR A 473 14.20 26.87 -8.39
N ALA A 474 15.41 27.20 -8.85
CA ALA A 474 16.12 28.39 -8.36
C ALA A 474 15.26 29.64 -8.59
N VAL A 475 14.77 30.26 -7.51
CA VAL A 475 14.18 31.60 -7.58
C VAL A 475 15.31 32.54 -8.00
N THR A 476 15.37 32.88 -9.28
CA THR A 476 16.28 33.95 -9.74
C THR A 476 15.79 35.22 -9.04
N PRO A 477 16.62 35.91 -8.22
CA PRO A 477 16.19 37.16 -7.61
C PRO A 477 15.74 38.09 -8.72
N ALA A 478 14.55 38.68 -8.58
CA ALA A 478 14.06 39.66 -9.54
C ALA A 478 15.16 40.71 -9.76
N PRO A 479 15.46 41.11 -11.01
CA PRO A 479 16.43 42.16 -11.25
C PRO A 479 16.01 43.38 -10.43
N THR A 480 16.89 43.83 -9.54
CA THR A 480 16.65 45.06 -8.78
C THR A 480 16.45 46.17 -9.79
N THR A 481 15.23 46.68 -9.89
CA THR A 481 14.92 47.87 -10.67
C THR A 481 15.69 49.01 -10.03
N VAL A 482 16.84 49.35 -10.59
CA VAL A 482 17.56 50.56 -10.23
C VAL A 482 16.69 51.72 -10.70
N THR A 483 15.94 52.32 -9.77
CA THR A 483 15.26 53.58 -10.01
C THR A 483 16.33 54.64 -10.34
N PRO A 484 16.31 55.26 -11.53
CA PRO A 484 17.27 56.30 -11.84
C PRO A 484 17.04 57.50 -10.91
N THR A 485 18.09 57.88 -10.19
CA THR A 485 18.11 59.09 -9.36
C THR A 485 17.98 60.30 -10.28
N VAL A 486 16.82 60.95 -10.29
CA VAL A 486 16.65 62.26 -10.92
C VAL A 486 17.34 63.29 -10.03
N THR A 487 18.52 63.76 -10.44
CA THR A 487 19.14 64.96 -9.86
C THR A 487 18.36 66.18 -10.34
N GLY A 488 17.48 66.70 -9.49
CA GLY A 488 16.83 67.99 -9.70
C GLY A 488 17.80 69.14 -9.40
N GLU A 489 18.17 69.90 -10.43
CA GLU A 489 18.74 71.23 -10.26
C GLU A 489 17.64 72.18 -9.76
N GLN A 490 17.82 72.72 -8.55
CA GLN A 490 17.10 73.91 -8.10
C GLN A 490 17.86 75.16 -8.57
N THR A 491 17.31 75.89 -9.54
CA THR A 491 17.61 77.31 -9.75
C THR A 491 16.40 78.13 -9.33
N GLY A 492 16.56 78.91 -8.26
CA GLY A 492 15.48 79.72 -7.68
C GLY A 492 15.10 80.94 -8.52
N TYR A 493 13.92 81.47 -8.23
CA TYR A 493 13.60 82.88 -8.39
C TYR A 493 12.71 83.35 -7.24
N ALA A 494 13.10 84.48 -6.66
CA ALA A 494 12.43 85.21 -5.61
C ALA A 494 11.37 86.15 -6.18
N ALA A 495 10.20 86.20 -5.54
CA ALA A 495 9.41 87.39 -5.18
C ALA A 495 8.13 86.93 -4.47
#